data_AF-A0A1V4WCI6-F1
#
_entry.id   AF-A0A1V4WCI6-F1
#
_cell.length_a   1.000
_cell.length_b   1.000
_cell.length_c   1.000
_cell.angle_alpha   90.00
_cell.angle_beta   90.00
_cell.angle_gamma   90.00
#
_symmetry.space_group_name_H-M   'P 1'
#
loop_
_entity.id
_entity.type
_entity.pdbx_description
1 polymer ?
#
loop_
_entity_poly.entity_id
_entity_poly.type
_entity_poly.pdbx_seq_one_letter_code
_entity_poly.pdbx_strand_id
1 'polypeptide(L)'
;MDIGAFIQFTFHSRYMPRWIYGGLIVYIPILNFFSFGYLKKTSSLLMLGSIGLPTWEERKTIWSDGMKLLFIFVLYGAIPFFLFSCGFFLTTLSTITAFFGHIMTKLSIVALLCFSFFVPFAFAVFAEKDDFREALDFERILQGIKEVLAPYLGGYICALIALGICLLITRIPYLIGLLLSSLCTYYVFLVSAYYFTQLYRRTSLAMERMADEPIREATPESGKDTASS
;
A
#
# COMPACT_ATOMS: atom_id res chain seq x y z
N MET A 1 0.31 6.11 18.43
CA MET A 1 1.10 5.88 17.20
C MET A 1 1.70 7.23 16.87
N ASP A 2 3.01 7.38 17.02
CA ASP A 2 3.66 8.67 16.84
C ASP A 2 3.96 8.93 15.37
N ILE A 3 2.89 9.20 14.60
CA ILE A 3 2.97 9.67 13.21
C ILE A 3 3.85 10.93 13.16
N GLY A 4 3.77 11.80 14.17
CA GLY A 4 4.62 12.98 14.30
C GLY A 4 6.11 12.65 14.37
N ALA A 5 6.50 11.61 15.12
CA ALA A 5 7.89 11.17 15.18
C ALA A 5 8.35 10.57 13.83
N PHE A 6 7.48 9.83 13.13
CA PHE A 6 7.79 9.34 11.79
C PHE A 6 7.97 10.48 10.78
N ILE A 7 7.09 11.49 10.80
CA ILE A 7 7.21 12.69 9.96
C ILE A 7 8.55 13.37 10.24
N GLN A 8 8.86 13.67 11.50
CA GLN A 8 10.15 14.28 11.89
C GLN A 8 11.36 13.46 11.41
N PHE A 9 11.29 12.13 11.54
CA PHE A 9 12.31 11.22 11.03
C PHE A 9 12.49 11.31 9.50
N THR A 10 11.38 11.34 8.74
CA THR A 10 11.43 11.41 7.26
C THR A 10 11.98 12.73 6.72
N PHE A 11 11.87 13.82 7.47
CA PHE A 11 12.41 15.14 7.12
C PHE A 11 13.89 15.32 7.50
N HIS A 12 14.50 14.35 8.16
CA HIS A 12 15.93 14.40 8.44
C HIS A 12 16.73 14.32 7.13
N SER A 13 17.78 15.15 6.99
CA SER A 13 18.51 15.35 5.72
C SER A 13 19.04 14.06 5.09
N ARG A 14 19.28 13.01 5.89
CA ARG A 14 19.76 11.70 5.43
C ARG A 14 18.68 10.85 4.75
N TYR A 15 17.42 11.02 5.14
CA TYR A 15 16.29 10.18 4.70
C TYR A 15 15.40 10.90 3.70
N MET A 16 15.38 12.24 3.74
CA MET A 16 14.57 13.07 2.84
C MET A 16 14.76 12.75 1.35
N PRO A 17 16.00 12.59 0.82
CA PRO A 17 16.19 12.27 -0.59
C PRO A 17 15.54 10.94 -0.98
N ARG A 18 15.45 9.96 -0.06
CA ARG A 18 15.00 8.61 -0.37
C ARG A 18 13.54 8.58 -0.79
N TRP A 19 12.68 9.32 -0.10
CA TRP A 19 11.27 9.40 -0.47
C TRP A 19 11.02 10.43 -1.58
N ILE A 20 11.86 11.47 -1.72
CA ILE A 20 11.78 12.40 -2.85
C ILE A 20 11.99 11.67 -4.19
N TYR A 21 12.96 10.75 -4.29
CA TYR A 21 13.14 9.95 -5.51
C TYR A 21 11.89 9.11 -5.83
N GLY A 22 11.29 8.49 -4.81
CA GLY A 22 10.05 7.74 -4.96
C GLY A 22 8.89 8.64 -5.41
N GLY A 23 8.83 9.87 -4.92
CA GLY A 23 7.82 10.84 -5.32
C GLY A 23 8.05 11.45 -6.69
N LEU A 24 9.29 11.56 -7.18
CA LEU A 24 9.56 12.06 -8.53
C LEU A 24 9.14 11.05 -9.60
N ILE A 25 9.28 9.75 -9.29
CA ILE A 25 9.02 8.67 -10.26
C ILE A 25 7.59 8.10 -10.20
N VAL A 26 6.79 8.43 -9.17
CA VAL A 26 5.45 7.80 -8.97
C VAL A 26 4.47 8.10 -10.10
N TYR A 27 4.57 9.27 -10.74
CA TYR A 27 3.72 9.65 -11.89
C TYR A 27 4.31 9.24 -13.24
N ILE A 28 5.56 8.80 -13.28
CA ILE A 28 6.16 8.29 -14.51
C ILE A 28 5.68 6.85 -14.68
N PRO A 29 4.88 6.53 -15.72
CA PRO A 29 4.45 5.17 -15.97
C PRO A 29 5.67 4.24 -16.06
N ILE A 30 5.50 2.97 -15.68
CA ILE A 30 6.58 1.96 -15.66
C ILE A 30 7.57 2.20 -14.50
N LEU A 31 8.08 3.43 -14.32
CA LEU A 31 8.97 3.74 -13.19
C LEU A 31 8.22 3.78 -11.85
N ASN A 32 6.90 4.00 -11.85
CA ASN A 32 6.06 3.93 -10.67
C ASN A 32 6.16 2.60 -9.91
N PHE A 33 6.55 1.50 -10.57
CA PHE A 33 6.82 0.23 -9.90
C PHE A 33 7.92 0.38 -8.85
N PHE A 34 8.94 1.20 -9.10
CA PHE A 34 9.98 1.46 -8.11
C PHE A 34 9.42 2.16 -6.86
N SER A 35 8.51 3.12 -7.02
CA SER A 35 7.84 3.80 -5.90
C SER A 35 7.02 2.80 -5.06
N PHE A 36 6.24 1.95 -5.73
CA PHE A 36 5.40 0.96 -5.06
C PHE A 36 6.21 -0.13 -4.35
N GLY A 37 7.28 -0.62 -4.99
CA GLY A 37 8.19 -1.57 -4.36
C GLY A 37 8.91 -0.99 -3.16
N TYR A 38 9.28 0.30 -3.22
CA TYR A 38 9.87 1.00 -2.10
C TYR A 38 8.91 1.10 -0.92
N LEU A 39 7.63 1.40 -1.18
CA LEU A 39 6.58 1.40 -0.16
C LEU A 39 6.42 0.02 0.48
N LYS A 40 6.35 -1.05 -0.32
CA LYS A 40 6.26 -2.43 0.18
C LYS A 40 7.43 -2.76 1.09
N LYS A 41 8.67 -2.50 0.65
CA LYS A 41 9.87 -2.75 1.45
C LYS A 41 9.90 -1.92 2.74
N THR A 42 9.41 -0.68 2.70
CA THR A 42 9.25 0.16 3.90
C THR A 42 8.26 -0.48 4.88
N SER A 43 7.10 -0.93 4.39
CA SER A 43 6.11 -1.63 5.20
C SER A 43 6.66 -2.92 5.82
N SER A 44 7.37 -3.74 5.05
CA SER A 44 8.02 -4.96 5.56
C SER A 44 9.05 -4.66 6.67
N LEU A 45 9.87 -3.61 6.51
CA LEU A 45 10.82 -3.19 7.56
C LEU A 45 10.11 -2.71 8.84
N LEU A 46 8.98 -2.01 8.68
CA LEU A 46 8.12 -1.59 9.79
C LEU A 46 7.48 -2.78 10.51
N MET A 47 7.10 -3.84 9.79
CA MET A 47 6.59 -5.08 10.39
C MET A 47 7.66 -5.71 11.29
N LEU A 48 8.92 -5.70 10.85
CA LEU A 48 10.08 -6.17 11.63
C LEU A 48 10.47 -5.23 12.80
N GLY A 49 9.72 -4.14 13.03
CA GLY A 49 9.98 -3.21 14.13
C GLY A 49 11.08 -2.19 13.87
N SER A 50 11.63 -2.13 12.65
CA SER A 50 12.63 -1.13 12.28
C SER A 50 11.97 0.18 11.86
N ILE A 51 12.42 1.31 12.41
CA ILE A 51 11.96 2.67 12.05
C ILE A 51 12.81 3.22 10.88
N GLY A 52 13.22 2.35 9.95
CA GLY A 52 14.12 2.69 8.85
C GLY A 52 13.41 2.82 7.50
N LEU A 53 13.77 3.84 6.72
CA LEU A 53 13.46 3.89 5.29
C LEU A 53 14.48 3.03 4.50
N PRO A 54 14.05 2.16 3.56
CA PRO A 54 14.96 1.29 2.82
C PRO A 54 15.94 2.07 1.93
N THR A 55 17.07 1.44 1.59
CA THR A 55 18.02 1.94 0.59
C THR A 55 17.57 1.54 -0.82
N TRP A 56 18.01 2.31 -1.83
CA TRP A 56 17.71 2.07 -3.25
C TRP A 56 18.67 1.07 -3.93
N GLU A 57 19.46 0.32 -3.16
CA GLU A 57 20.52 -0.55 -3.66
C GLU A 57 19.96 -1.81 -4.34
N GLU A 58 18.92 -2.42 -3.78
CA GLU A 58 18.30 -3.64 -4.31
C GLU A 58 17.23 -3.33 -5.39
N ARG A 59 17.64 -2.65 -6.47
CA ARG A 59 16.74 -2.18 -7.53
C ARG A 59 15.87 -3.29 -8.13
N LYS A 60 16.43 -4.48 -8.34
CA LYS A 60 15.71 -5.63 -8.93
C LYS A 60 14.58 -6.12 -8.02
N THR A 61 14.84 -6.22 -6.71
CA THR A 61 13.84 -6.64 -5.72
C THR A 61 12.74 -5.60 -5.59
N ILE A 62 13.12 -4.32 -5.49
CA ILE A 62 12.17 -3.20 -5.43
C ILE A 62 11.27 -3.20 -6.67
N TRP A 63 11.84 -3.36 -7.86
CA TRP A 63 11.06 -3.44 -9.10
C TRP A 63 10.06 -4.60 -9.09
N SER A 64 10.52 -5.82 -8.75
CA SER A 64 9.68 -7.02 -8.69
C SER A 64 8.52 -6.85 -7.72
N ASP A 65 8.82 -6.38 -6.50
CA ASP A 65 7.82 -6.15 -5.47
C ASP A 65 6.81 -5.07 -5.88
N GLY A 66 7.27 -4.05 -6.59
CA GLY A 66 6.42 -3.01 -7.17
C GLY A 66 5.44 -3.54 -8.21
N MET A 67 5.90 -4.43 -9.11
CA MET A 67 5.04 -5.09 -10.09
C MET A 67 3.98 -5.96 -9.41
N LYS A 68 4.39 -6.77 -8.41
CA LYS A 68 3.45 -7.59 -7.62
C LYS A 68 2.40 -6.71 -6.94
N LEU A 69 2.82 -5.61 -6.32
CA LEU A 69 1.88 -4.73 -5.65
C LEU A 69 0.90 -4.06 -6.62
N LEU A 70 1.39 -3.61 -7.78
CA LEU A 70 0.52 -3.05 -8.81
C LEU A 70 -0.49 -4.08 -9.33
N PHE A 71 -0.10 -5.35 -9.43
CA PHE A 71 -1.04 -6.43 -9.76
C PHE A 71 -2.18 -6.52 -8.74
N ILE A 72 -1.90 -6.38 -7.43
CA ILE A 72 -2.94 -6.32 -6.39
C ILE A 72 -3.85 -5.11 -6.61
N PHE A 73 -3.30 -3.92 -6.84
CA PHE A 73 -4.10 -2.72 -7.13
C PHE A 73 -5.00 -2.92 -8.36
N VAL A 74 -4.50 -3.57 -9.41
CA VAL A 74 -5.28 -3.90 -10.60
C VAL A 74 -6.42 -4.87 -10.28
N LEU A 75 -6.18 -5.90 -9.45
CA LEU A 75 -7.23 -6.84 -9.05
C LEU A 75 -8.33 -6.17 -8.22
N TYR A 76 -7.98 -5.34 -7.25
CA TYR A 76 -8.96 -4.55 -6.48
C TYR A 76 -9.67 -3.50 -7.35
N GLY A 77 -8.99 -2.96 -8.36
CA GLY A 77 -9.53 -2.00 -9.31
C GLY A 77 -10.34 -2.63 -10.46
N ALA A 78 -10.27 -3.95 -10.67
CA ALA A 78 -10.82 -4.60 -11.85
C ALA A 78 -12.33 -4.38 -12.00
N ILE A 79 -13.10 -4.58 -10.92
CA ILE A 79 -14.55 -4.38 -10.92
C ILE A 79 -14.92 -2.90 -11.14
N PRO A 80 -14.38 -1.94 -10.35
CA PRO A 80 -14.62 -0.51 -10.60
C PRO A 80 -14.27 -0.07 -12.02
N PHE A 81 -13.09 -0.44 -12.54
CA PHE A 81 -12.67 -0.03 -13.88
C PHE A 81 -13.51 -0.68 -14.98
N PHE A 82 -13.94 -1.92 -14.79
CA PHE A 82 -14.87 -2.58 -15.71
C PHE A 82 -16.22 -1.86 -15.75
N LEU A 83 -16.82 -1.55 -14.59
CA LEU A 83 -18.07 -0.78 -14.51
C LEU A 83 -17.93 0.60 -15.12
N PHE A 84 -16.82 1.29 -14.86
CA PHE A 84 -16.55 2.61 -15.44
C PHE A 84 -16.46 2.54 -16.97
N SER A 85 -15.69 1.59 -17.50
CA SER A 85 -15.45 1.44 -18.94
C SER A 85 -16.71 1.05 -19.68
N CYS A 86 -17.48 0.10 -19.13
CA CYS A 86 -18.76 -0.31 -19.69
C CYS A 86 -19.79 0.84 -19.60
N GLY A 87 -19.80 1.60 -18.50
CA GLY A 87 -20.66 2.76 -18.33
C GLY A 87 -20.36 3.85 -19.35
N PHE A 88 -19.09 4.17 -19.52
CA PHE A 88 -18.61 5.11 -20.54
C PHE A 88 -18.98 4.64 -21.96
N PHE A 89 -18.79 3.37 -22.28
CA PHE A 89 -19.17 2.82 -23.58
C PHE A 89 -20.67 2.95 -23.85
N LEU A 90 -21.54 2.67 -22.87
CA LEU A 90 -22.98 2.84 -23.04
C LEU A 90 -23.41 4.30 -23.28
N THR A 91 -22.63 5.28 -22.79
CA THR A 91 -22.93 6.70 -23.03
C THR A 91 -22.76 7.14 -24.48
N THR A 92 -22.03 6.39 -25.31
CA THR A 92 -21.77 6.77 -26.71
C THR A 92 -22.77 6.18 -27.71
N LEU A 93 -23.70 5.32 -27.27
CA LEU A 93 -24.59 4.58 -28.17
C LEU A 93 -25.88 5.35 -28.49
N SER A 94 -26.82 5.46 -27.54
CA SER A 94 -28.14 6.07 -27.72
C SER A 94 -28.60 6.81 -26.46
N THR A 95 -29.61 7.67 -26.55
CA THR A 95 -30.08 8.47 -25.40
C THR A 95 -30.55 7.61 -24.22
N ILE A 96 -31.25 6.52 -24.48
CA ILE A 96 -31.73 5.59 -23.43
C ILE A 96 -30.56 4.82 -22.82
N THR A 97 -29.64 4.32 -23.64
CA THR A 97 -28.45 3.60 -23.14
C THR A 97 -27.50 4.52 -22.38
N ALA A 98 -27.42 5.80 -22.76
CA ALA A 98 -26.63 6.79 -22.04
C ALA A 98 -27.14 7.07 -20.63
N PHE A 99 -28.45 7.02 -20.40
CA PHE A 99 -29.00 7.10 -19.04
C PHE A 99 -28.45 5.95 -18.15
N PHE A 100 -28.49 4.71 -18.64
CA PHE A 100 -27.90 3.57 -17.94
C PHE A 100 -26.38 3.67 -17.82
N GLY A 101 -25.71 4.19 -18.85
CA GLY A 101 -24.27 4.47 -18.83
C GLY A 101 -23.89 5.38 -17.68
N HIS A 102 -24.59 6.51 -17.49
CA HIS A 102 -24.37 7.43 -16.37
C HIS A 102 -24.60 6.78 -15.00
N ILE A 103 -25.65 5.96 -14.86
CA ILE A 103 -25.89 5.20 -13.62
C ILE A 103 -24.72 4.27 -13.34
N MET A 104 -24.27 3.51 -14.33
CA MET A 104 -23.19 2.55 -14.18
C MET A 104 -21.84 3.23 -13.90
N THR A 105 -21.56 4.37 -14.53
CA THR A 105 -20.38 5.19 -14.20
C THR A 105 -20.45 5.69 -12.76
N LYS A 106 -21.61 6.15 -12.26
CA LYS A 106 -21.73 6.54 -10.84
C LYS A 106 -21.55 5.34 -9.90
N LEU A 107 -22.10 4.18 -10.26
CA LEU A 107 -21.91 2.94 -9.51
C LEU A 107 -20.43 2.53 -9.45
N SER A 108 -19.67 2.75 -10.53
CA SER A 108 -18.23 2.48 -10.56
C SER A 108 -17.44 3.29 -9.53
N ILE A 109 -17.85 4.53 -9.25
CA ILE A 109 -17.22 5.39 -8.23
C ILE A 109 -17.50 4.83 -6.83
N VAL A 110 -18.74 4.40 -6.58
CA VAL A 110 -19.11 3.75 -5.31
C VAL A 110 -18.32 2.45 -5.14
N ALA A 111 -18.24 1.63 -6.18
CA ALA A 111 -17.44 0.41 -6.17
C ALA A 111 -15.96 0.72 -5.90
N LEU A 112 -15.38 1.73 -6.55
CA LEU A 112 -14.00 2.15 -6.34
C LEU A 112 -13.75 2.52 -4.87
N LEU A 113 -14.67 3.27 -4.25
CA LEU A 113 -14.59 3.61 -2.84
C LEU A 113 -14.64 2.36 -1.96
N CYS A 114 -15.60 1.47 -2.22
CA CYS A 114 -15.75 0.21 -1.47
C CYS A 114 -14.52 -0.69 -1.57
N PHE A 115 -13.97 -0.92 -2.77
CA PHE A 115 -12.81 -1.78 -2.96
C PHE A 115 -11.52 -1.12 -2.44
N SER A 116 -11.34 0.18 -2.66
CA SER A 116 -10.17 0.90 -2.14
C SER A 116 -10.11 0.94 -0.62
N PHE A 117 -11.24 0.77 0.07
CA PHE A 117 -11.29 0.63 1.52
C PHE A 117 -10.56 -0.62 2.03
N PHE A 118 -10.40 -1.69 1.22
CA PHE A 118 -9.67 -2.89 1.65
C PHE A 118 -8.17 -2.83 1.35
N VAL A 119 -7.80 -2.00 0.38
CA VAL A 119 -6.44 -1.93 -0.19
C VAL A 119 -5.35 -1.64 0.85
N PRO A 120 -5.50 -0.73 1.84
CA PRO A 120 -4.44 -0.46 2.80
C PRO A 120 -4.05 -1.68 3.65
N PHE A 121 -5.00 -2.52 4.03
CA PHE A 121 -4.71 -3.76 4.77
C PHE A 121 -4.28 -4.89 3.85
N ALA A 122 -4.84 -5.00 2.64
CA ALA A 122 -4.33 -5.91 1.61
C ALA A 122 -2.84 -5.66 1.33
N PHE A 123 -2.44 -4.39 1.25
CA PHE A 123 -1.05 -3.96 1.12
C PHE A 123 -0.20 -4.40 2.31
N ALA A 124 -0.69 -4.22 3.55
CA ALA A 124 0.03 -4.60 4.76
C ALA A 124 0.22 -6.14 4.85
N VAL A 125 -0.82 -6.91 4.58
CA VAL A 125 -0.78 -8.38 4.51
C VAL A 125 0.21 -8.84 3.45
N PHE A 126 0.15 -8.25 2.26
CA PHE A 126 1.08 -8.59 1.18
C PHE A 126 2.53 -8.24 1.53
N ALA A 127 2.76 -7.09 2.17
CA ALA A 127 4.09 -6.70 2.62
C ALA A 127 4.68 -7.64 3.68
N GLU A 128 3.82 -8.31 4.46
CA GLU A 128 4.24 -9.29 5.45
C GLU A 128 4.44 -10.70 4.86
N LYS A 129 3.45 -11.20 4.11
CA LYS A 129 3.38 -12.61 3.69
C LYS A 129 3.95 -12.86 2.29
N ASP A 130 4.09 -11.82 1.47
CA ASP A 130 4.47 -11.89 0.04
C ASP A 130 3.56 -12.82 -0.80
N ASP A 131 2.34 -13.11 -0.32
CA ASP A 131 1.35 -13.98 -0.97
C ASP A 131 0.12 -13.18 -1.44
N PHE A 132 -0.19 -13.30 -2.74
CA PHE A 132 -1.35 -12.67 -3.37
C PHE A 132 -2.68 -13.19 -2.84
N ARG A 133 -2.77 -14.50 -2.55
CA ARG A 133 -4.02 -15.12 -2.11
C ARG A 133 -4.47 -14.54 -0.79
N GLU A 134 -3.52 -14.40 0.14
CA GLU A 134 -3.73 -13.79 1.45
C GLU A 134 -4.11 -12.31 1.33
N ALA A 135 -3.50 -11.57 0.41
CA ALA A 135 -3.82 -10.17 0.16
C ALA A 135 -5.21 -9.94 -0.48
N LEU A 136 -5.84 -11.00 -1.00
CA LEU A 136 -7.17 -10.98 -1.63
C LEU A 136 -8.23 -11.67 -0.75
N ASP A 137 -7.85 -12.13 0.44
CA ASP A 137 -8.79 -12.71 1.38
C ASP A 137 -9.60 -11.61 2.08
N PHE A 138 -10.69 -11.20 1.42
CA PHE A 138 -11.57 -10.14 1.91
C PHE A 138 -12.15 -10.44 3.29
N GLU A 139 -12.40 -11.71 3.62
CA GLU A 139 -12.97 -12.09 4.90
C GLU A 139 -11.97 -11.83 6.03
N ARG A 140 -10.74 -12.33 5.88
CA ARG A 140 -9.67 -12.09 6.85
C ARG A 140 -9.37 -10.60 6.99
N ILE A 141 -9.23 -9.90 5.87
CA ILE A 141 -8.96 -8.45 5.89
C ILE A 141 -10.09 -7.69 6.60
N LEU A 142 -11.36 -8.03 6.34
CA LEU A 142 -12.50 -7.39 7.00
C LEU A 142 -12.52 -7.64 8.50
N GLN A 143 -12.18 -8.86 8.94
CA GLN A 143 -12.06 -9.18 10.37
C GLN A 143 -10.98 -8.31 11.04
N GLY A 144 -9.80 -8.20 10.43
CA GLY A 144 -8.75 -7.30 10.91
C GLY A 144 -9.19 -5.84 10.96
N ILE A 145 -9.88 -5.34 9.93
CA ILE A 145 -10.39 -3.96 9.92
C ILE A 145 -11.41 -3.74 11.05
N LYS A 146 -12.29 -4.71 11.33
CA LYS A 146 -13.32 -4.60 12.39
C LYS A 146 -12.70 -4.41 13.78
N GLU A 147 -11.58 -5.05 14.07
CA GLU A 147 -10.88 -4.91 15.36
C GLU A 147 -10.38 -3.48 15.61
N VAL A 148 -10.08 -2.75 14.53
CA VAL A 148 -9.50 -1.40 14.57
C VAL A 148 -10.32 -0.41 13.75
N LEU A 149 -11.64 -0.61 13.67
CA LEU A 149 -12.51 0.11 12.73
C LEU A 149 -12.46 1.63 12.89
N ALA A 150 -12.52 2.12 14.14
CA ALA A 150 -12.51 3.55 14.44
C ALA A 150 -11.21 4.25 13.98
N PRO A 151 -10.01 3.82 14.40
CA PRO A 151 -8.76 4.39 13.89
C PRO A 151 -8.57 4.13 12.40
N TYR A 152 -8.99 2.97 11.88
CA TYR A 152 -8.90 2.66 10.45
C TYR A 152 -9.68 3.66 9.60
N LEU A 153 -10.96 3.87 9.93
CA LEU A 153 -11.84 4.78 9.20
C LEU A 153 -11.34 6.22 9.28
N GLY A 154 -10.85 6.65 10.46
CA GLY A 154 -10.22 7.96 10.64
C GLY A 154 -8.99 8.14 9.74
N GLY A 155 -8.07 7.18 9.75
CA GLY A 155 -6.89 7.20 8.89
C GLY A 155 -7.24 7.17 7.39
N TYR A 156 -8.24 6.38 7.00
CA TYR A 156 -8.68 6.27 5.62
C TYR A 156 -9.30 7.58 5.10
N ILE A 157 -10.18 8.21 5.88
CA ILE A 157 -10.75 9.52 5.52
C ILE A 157 -9.66 10.58 5.43
N CYS A 158 -8.73 10.62 6.39
CA CYS A 158 -7.59 11.54 6.35
C CYS A 158 -6.72 11.34 5.11
N ALA A 159 -6.45 10.08 4.73
CA ALA A 159 -5.70 9.75 3.52
C ALA A 159 -6.46 10.21 2.26
N LEU A 160 -7.78 9.99 2.18
CA LEU A 160 -8.60 10.47 1.06
C LEU A 160 -8.60 11.99 0.94
N ILE A 161 -8.74 12.71 2.06
CA ILE A 161 -8.67 14.18 2.08
C ILE A 161 -7.29 14.65 1.61
N ALA A 162 -6.21 14.05 2.11
CA ALA A 162 -4.85 14.40 1.71
C ALA A 162 -4.60 14.15 0.22
N LEU A 163 -5.05 13.01 -0.32
CA LEU A 163 -5.00 12.73 -1.76
C LEU A 163 -5.85 13.71 -2.57
N GLY A 164 -7.03 14.08 -2.07
CA GLY A 164 -7.87 15.11 -2.67
C GLY A 164 -7.16 16.47 -2.78
N ILE A 165 -6.44 16.87 -1.73
CA ILE A 165 -5.60 18.08 -1.75
C ILE A 165 -4.47 17.94 -2.78
N CYS A 166 -3.80 16.79 -2.87
CA CYS A 166 -2.79 16.55 -3.92
C CYS A 166 -3.36 16.72 -5.34
N LEU A 167 -4.57 16.22 -5.59
CA LEU A 167 -5.25 16.42 -6.88
C LEU A 167 -5.55 17.89 -7.19
N LEU A 168 -5.84 18.71 -6.17
CA LEU A 168 -6.01 20.15 -6.34
C LEU A 168 -4.69 20.84 -6.72
N ILE A 169 -3.54 20.40 -6.17
CA ILE A 169 -2.22 20.93 -6.52
C ILE A 169 -1.91 20.76 -8.01
N THR A 170 -2.38 19.67 -8.62
CA THR A 170 -2.23 19.43 -10.07
C THR A 170 -2.94 20.47 -10.95
N ARG A 171 -3.85 21.29 -10.39
CA ARG A 171 -4.50 22.40 -11.11
C ARG A 171 -3.56 23.60 -11.31
N ILE A 172 -2.45 23.67 -10.57
CA ILE A 172 -1.44 24.71 -10.78
C ILE A 172 -0.83 24.48 -12.18
N PRO A 173 -0.83 25.49 -13.05
CA PRO A 173 -0.33 25.33 -14.41
C PRO A 173 1.16 24.97 -14.42
N TYR A 174 1.61 24.43 -15.56
CA TYR A 174 2.97 23.98 -15.82
C TYR A 174 3.39 22.71 -15.06
N LEU A 175 4.65 22.29 -15.32
CA LEU A 175 5.26 21.11 -14.72
C LEU A 175 5.42 21.20 -13.19
N ILE A 176 5.37 22.41 -12.63
CA ILE A 176 5.54 22.65 -11.19
C ILE A 176 4.39 22.01 -10.39
N GLY A 177 3.14 22.21 -10.82
CA GLY A 177 1.97 21.60 -10.18
C GLY A 177 2.04 20.08 -10.20
N LEU A 178 2.44 19.51 -11.34
CA LEU A 178 2.60 18.06 -11.52
C LEU A 178 3.69 17.49 -10.60
N LEU A 179 4.88 18.10 -10.57
CA LEU A 179 6.01 17.65 -9.75
C LEU A 179 5.69 17.74 -8.26
N LEU A 180 5.12 18.86 -7.82
CA LEU A 180 4.75 19.06 -6.42
C LEU A 180 3.67 18.06 -5.99
N SER A 181 2.64 17.87 -6.83
CA SER A 181 1.58 16.90 -6.59
C SER A 181 2.12 15.47 -6.52
N SER A 182 3.08 15.11 -7.38
CA SER A 182 3.75 13.81 -7.40
C SER A 182 4.49 13.53 -6.08
N LEU A 183 5.28 14.50 -5.61
CA LEU A 183 6.00 14.40 -4.33
C LEU A 183 5.03 14.30 -3.14
N CYS A 184 4.01 15.14 -3.09
CA CYS A 184 3.01 15.13 -2.04
C CYS A 184 2.21 13.81 -2.02
N THR A 185 1.78 13.34 -3.19
CA THR A 185 1.03 12.08 -3.33
C THR A 185 1.83 10.90 -2.80
N TYR A 186 3.10 10.80 -3.19
CA TYR A 186 3.96 9.73 -2.69
C TYR A 186 4.22 9.83 -1.19
N TYR A 187 4.39 11.04 -0.66
CA TYR A 187 4.53 11.23 0.78
C TYR A 187 3.27 10.80 1.54
N VAL A 188 2.08 11.12 1.01
CA VAL A 188 0.80 10.64 1.56
C VAL A 188 0.74 9.12 1.53
N PHE A 189 1.15 8.47 0.44
CA PHE A 189 1.24 7.00 0.39
C PHE A 189 2.23 6.43 1.40
N LEU A 190 3.37 7.06 1.60
CA LEU A 190 4.38 6.63 2.58
C LEU A 190 3.85 6.73 4.01
N VAL A 191 3.24 7.85 4.38
CA VAL A 191 2.64 8.04 5.71
C VAL A 191 1.45 7.12 5.91
N SER A 192 0.62 6.93 4.88
CA SER A 192 -0.51 6.00 4.92
C SER A 192 -0.02 4.56 5.11
N ALA A 193 0.98 4.13 4.34
CA ALA A 193 1.60 2.82 4.50
C ALA A 193 2.13 2.64 5.92
N TYR A 194 2.87 3.61 6.46
CA TYR A 194 3.33 3.57 7.86
C TYR A 194 2.16 3.40 8.85
N TYR A 195 1.13 4.23 8.71
CA TYR A 195 -0.03 4.23 9.59
C TYR A 195 -0.80 2.91 9.56
N PHE A 196 -1.17 2.45 8.37
CA PHE A 196 -1.96 1.22 8.21
C PHE A 196 -1.17 -0.04 8.55
N THR A 197 0.13 -0.07 8.26
CA THR A 197 1.01 -1.17 8.70
C THR A 197 1.09 -1.26 10.22
N GLN A 198 1.27 -0.12 10.91
CA GLN A 198 1.27 -0.09 12.37
C GLN A 198 -0.10 -0.46 12.96
N LEU A 199 -1.19 -0.12 12.27
CA LEU A 199 -2.53 -0.46 12.71
C LEU A 199 -2.79 -1.96 12.53
N TYR A 200 -2.38 -2.51 11.39
CA TYR A 200 -2.43 -3.93 11.07
C TYR A 200 -1.66 -4.77 12.11
N ARG A 201 -0.48 -4.34 12.56
CA ARG A 201 0.29 -5.04 13.61
C ARG A 201 -0.44 -5.20 14.95
N ARG A 202 -1.50 -4.41 15.19
CA ARG A 202 -2.32 -4.51 16.41
C ARG A 202 -3.49 -5.48 16.26
N THR A 203 -3.71 -6.00 15.06
CA THR A 203 -4.81 -6.92 14.77
C THR A 203 -4.38 -8.36 14.98
N SER A 204 -5.35 -9.24 15.23
CA SER A 204 -5.15 -10.68 15.38
C SER A 204 -4.47 -11.31 14.16
N LEU A 205 -4.65 -10.74 12.96
CA LEU A 205 -4.03 -11.18 11.70
C LEU A 205 -2.50 -11.19 11.76
N ALA A 206 -1.90 -10.24 12.49
CA ALA A 206 -0.45 -10.19 12.69
C ALA A 206 -0.01 -11.07 13.88
N MET A 207 -0.91 -11.32 14.83
CA MET A 207 -0.63 -12.06 16.07
C MET A 207 -0.72 -13.58 15.91
N GLU A 208 -1.57 -14.06 15.00
CA GLU A 208 -1.72 -15.49 14.65
C GLU A 208 -0.37 -16.12 14.27
N ARG A 209 0.51 -15.34 13.61
CA ARG A 209 1.88 -15.77 13.28
C ARG A 209 2.82 -15.92 14.48
N MET A 210 2.67 -15.10 15.54
CA MET A 210 3.52 -15.26 16.74
C MET A 210 3.19 -16.55 17.49
N ALA A 211 1.99 -17.10 17.31
CA ALA A 211 1.60 -18.38 17.88
C ALA A 211 2.06 -19.58 17.02
N ASP A 212 2.13 -19.39 15.70
CA ASP A 212 2.51 -20.43 14.73
C ASP A 212 4.02 -20.58 14.47
N GLU A 213 4.87 -19.83 15.19
CA GLU A 213 6.32 -20.08 15.21
C GLU A 213 6.64 -20.96 16.42
N PRO A 214 6.51 -22.31 16.33
CA PRO A 214 6.96 -23.17 17.40
C PRO A 214 8.46 -22.96 17.51
N ILE A 215 8.86 -22.53 18.70
CA ILE A 215 10.20 -22.64 19.31
C ILE A 215 11.05 -23.64 18.52
N ARG A 216 11.75 -23.16 17.49
CA ARG A 216 12.87 -23.87 16.88
C ARG A 216 14.10 -23.56 17.75
N GLU A 217 13.96 -23.72 19.06
CA GLU A 217 15.12 -23.75 19.95
C GLU A 217 15.77 -25.12 19.81
N ALA A 218 16.95 -25.07 19.20
CA ALA A 218 18.17 -25.59 19.79
C ALA A 218 18.14 -27.08 20.18
N THR A 219 18.38 -27.95 19.20
CA THR A 219 19.17 -29.15 19.50
C THR A 219 20.63 -28.70 19.67
N PRO A 220 21.24 -28.79 20.87
CA PRO A 220 22.68 -28.66 20.96
C PRO A 220 23.27 -29.96 20.41
N GLU A 221 23.99 -29.90 19.29
CA GLU A 221 24.95 -30.96 18.94
C GLU A 221 26.09 -30.93 19.98
N SER A 222 25.82 -31.56 21.11
CA SER A 222 26.81 -31.95 22.09
C SER A 222 27.68 -33.05 21.50
N GLY A 223 28.91 -32.67 21.14
CA GLY A 223 30.14 -33.41 21.44
C GLY A 223 30.20 -34.88 21.03
N LYS A 224 30.96 -35.15 19.97
CA LYS A 224 31.75 -36.39 19.85
C LYS A 224 33.10 -36.08 19.20
N ASP A 225 33.97 -35.48 20.00
CA ASP A 225 35.40 -35.75 19.92
C ASP A 225 35.70 -36.92 20.86
N THR A 226 36.00 -38.09 20.30
CA THR A 226 36.91 -39.08 20.92
C THR A 226 37.48 -39.98 19.84
N ALA A 227 38.72 -39.66 19.46
CA ALA A 227 39.85 -40.53 19.16
C ALA A 227 39.61 -42.04 18.94
N SER A 228 40.13 -42.54 17.81
CA SER A 228 41.01 -43.71 17.79
C SER A 228 41.69 -43.86 16.41
N SER A 229 43.02 -43.80 16.46
CA SER A 229 44.06 -44.51 15.67
C SER A 229 43.82 -44.89 14.21
#